data_AF-A0A9W9CQK9-F1
#
_entry.id   AF-A0A9W9CQK9-F1
#
_cell.length_a   1.000
_cell.length_b   1.000
_cell.length_c   1.000
_cell.angle_alpha   90.00
_cell.angle_beta   90.00
_cell.angle_gamma   90.00
#
_symmetry.space_group_name_H-M   'P 1'
#
loop_
_entity.id
_entity.type
_entity.pdbx_description
1 polymer ?
#
loop_
_entity_poly.entity_id
_entity_poly.type
_entity_poly.pdbx_seq_one_letter_code
_entity_poly.pdbx_strand_id
1 'polypeptide(L)'
;MTAQDSTTELLGGVATTTVTPGPGPEPTLCGESGNFTLTFDDTVVGGDDNLLLVANGMKNPYHHLFYANGFTYVPDKWEPYPSISQPNVAMFLPLVGRLLPNTPFAGTLLPGELGAGPRASVNAYWFNAHSAYFGCGLNSITPCTLRISGYRYDAVLKQEVLVVQQNATIPACWGYVNCRLTQVFFSDGFRALSGIQFNAYTYNLGIPQVHMMDDLQMEWYNNTCSAGILRIGHW
;
A
#
# COMPACT_ATOMS: atom_id res chain seq x y z
N MET A 1 -10.29 46.40 -56.14
CA MET A 1 -9.18 46.16 -55.19
C MET A 1 -9.37 47.08 -54.00
N THR A 2 -9.92 46.55 -52.91
CA THR A 2 -9.42 46.69 -51.52
C THR A 2 -10.45 46.03 -50.60
N ALA A 3 -9.96 45.10 -49.78
CA ALA A 3 -10.69 44.45 -48.70
C ALA A 3 -10.63 45.33 -47.45
N GLN A 4 -11.68 45.26 -46.61
CA GLN A 4 -11.57 45.58 -45.19
C GLN A 4 -12.38 44.57 -44.39
N ASP A 5 -11.65 43.99 -43.44
CA ASP A 5 -11.95 42.94 -42.50
C ASP A 5 -12.40 43.55 -41.16
N SER A 6 -13.35 42.91 -40.46
CA SER A 6 -13.41 42.91 -38.99
C SER A 6 -14.49 41.93 -38.47
N THR A 7 -14.04 40.71 -38.22
CA THR A 7 -14.38 39.77 -37.14
C THR A 7 -15.64 40.01 -36.27
N THR A 8 -16.59 39.07 -36.36
CA THR A 8 -17.65 38.80 -35.38
C THR A 8 -17.13 37.83 -34.31
N GLU A 9 -17.11 38.22 -33.04
CA GLU A 9 -16.80 37.35 -31.90
C GLU A 9 -17.90 36.28 -31.71
N LEU A 10 -17.53 35.01 -31.89
CA LEU A 10 -18.33 33.86 -31.46
C LEU A 10 -18.02 33.60 -29.97
N LEU A 11 -18.91 34.04 -29.08
CA LEU A 11 -18.94 33.59 -27.69
C LEU A 11 -19.41 32.13 -27.65
N GLY A 12 -18.46 31.20 -27.81
CA GLY A 12 -18.66 29.78 -27.52
C GLY A 12 -18.76 29.59 -26.01
N GLY A 13 -19.98 29.52 -25.48
CA GLY A 13 -20.25 29.15 -24.10
C GLY A 13 -19.72 27.73 -23.83
N VAL A 14 -18.66 27.66 -23.02
CA VAL A 14 -18.11 26.40 -22.49
C VAL A 14 -19.19 25.76 -21.63
N ALA A 15 -19.73 24.61 -22.07
CA ALA A 15 -20.59 23.79 -21.25
C ALA A 15 -19.74 23.16 -20.15
N THR A 16 -19.74 23.79 -18.97
CA THR A 16 -19.15 23.23 -17.75
C THR A 16 -19.97 22.01 -17.37
N THR A 17 -19.48 20.82 -17.73
CA THR A 17 -20.01 19.56 -17.23
C THR A 17 -19.60 19.47 -15.76
N THR A 18 -20.51 19.84 -14.86
CA THR A 18 -20.38 19.58 -13.44
C THR A 18 -20.43 18.08 -13.23
N VAL A 19 -19.25 17.46 -13.05
CA VAL A 19 -19.15 16.10 -12.53
C VAL A 19 -19.75 16.14 -11.13
N THR A 20 -20.95 15.59 -10.99
CA THR A 20 -21.55 15.38 -9.67
C THR A 20 -20.69 14.32 -8.98
N PRO A 21 -20.07 14.59 -7.83
CA PRO A 21 -19.45 13.53 -7.05
C PRO A 21 -20.57 12.52 -6.76
N GLY A 22 -20.33 11.24 -7.06
CA GLY A 22 -21.18 10.19 -6.48
C GLY A 22 -21.22 10.38 -4.96
N PRO A 23 -22.32 10.02 -4.27
CA PRO A 23 -22.39 10.20 -2.84
C PRO A 23 -21.19 9.51 -2.21
N GLY A 24 -20.25 10.31 -1.69
CA GLY A 24 -19.21 9.80 -0.80
C GLY A 24 -19.89 9.14 0.39
N PRO A 25 -19.20 8.24 1.11
CA PRO A 25 -19.78 7.68 2.33
C PRO A 25 -20.20 8.84 3.23
N GLU A 26 -21.52 8.99 3.48
CA GLU A 26 -22.00 9.90 4.51
C GLU A 26 -21.26 9.55 5.81
N PRO A 27 -20.83 10.54 6.61
CA PRO A 27 -20.21 10.24 7.89
C PRO A 27 -21.25 9.55 8.75
N THR A 28 -21.23 8.22 8.77
CA THR A 28 -21.97 7.46 9.76
C THR A 28 -21.30 7.73 11.10
N LEU A 29 -22.10 7.91 12.15
CA LEU A 29 -21.65 8.00 13.55
C LEU A 29 -20.83 6.78 14.04
N CYS A 30 -20.50 5.87 13.12
CA CYS A 30 -19.95 4.54 13.30
C CYS A 30 -18.45 4.44 13.07
N GLY A 31 -17.79 5.55 12.74
CA GLY A 31 -16.35 5.62 12.48
C GLY A 31 -15.90 4.85 11.23
N GLU A 32 -14.68 4.34 11.23
CA GLU A 32 -14.11 3.70 10.03
C GLU A 32 -14.70 2.32 9.80
N SER A 33 -15.33 2.11 8.65
CA SER A 33 -16.00 0.86 8.30
C SER A 33 -16.02 0.69 6.76
N GLY A 34 -16.06 -0.55 6.28
CA GLY A 34 -16.12 -0.90 4.86
C GLY A 34 -14.76 -1.02 4.17
N ASN A 35 -14.79 -0.81 2.85
CA ASN A 35 -13.62 -0.93 1.97
C ASN A 35 -12.72 0.29 2.10
N PHE A 36 -11.41 0.06 2.05
CA PHE A 36 -10.40 1.11 2.02
C PHE A 36 -9.20 0.66 1.19
N THR A 37 -8.39 1.62 0.75
CA THR A 37 -7.17 1.36 0.00
C THR A 37 -6.01 2.02 0.72
N LEU A 38 -4.91 1.30 0.89
CA LEU A 38 -3.65 1.90 1.33
C LEU A 38 -2.89 2.37 0.08
N THR A 39 -2.84 3.68 -0.13
CA THR A 39 -2.17 4.32 -1.28
C THR A 39 -0.75 4.78 -0.96
N PHE A 40 -0.38 4.81 0.33
CA PHE A 40 0.95 5.24 0.81
C PHE A 40 1.28 6.72 0.53
N ASP A 41 0.25 7.54 0.28
CA ASP A 41 0.40 8.96 -0.07
C ASP A 41 0.26 9.92 1.10
N ASP A 42 -0.15 9.45 2.29
CA ASP A 42 -0.47 10.32 3.44
C ASP A 42 0.75 11.05 4.04
N THR A 43 1.95 10.80 3.52
CA THR A 43 3.16 11.55 3.88
C THR A 43 3.73 12.29 2.67
N VAL A 44 3.87 13.61 2.82
CA VAL A 44 4.73 14.39 1.92
C VAL A 44 6.17 14.08 2.31
N VAL A 45 6.93 13.44 1.42
CA VAL A 45 8.38 13.35 1.58
C VAL A 45 8.90 14.79 1.55
N GLY A 46 9.29 15.32 2.71
CA GLY A 46 9.64 16.73 2.89
C GLY A 46 10.77 17.15 1.95
N GLY A 47 10.72 18.40 1.48
CA GLY A 47 11.64 18.99 0.49
C GLY A 47 13.11 19.16 0.94
N ASP A 48 13.55 18.48 1.99
CA ASP A 48 14.97 18.35 2.30
C ASP A 48 15.57 17.26 1.40
N ASP A 49 15.88 17.65 0.16
CA ASP A 49 16.50 16.87 -0.92
C ASP A 49 17.91 16.29 -0.57
N ASN A 50 18.27 16.13 0.71
CA ASN A 50 19.60 15.69 1.15
C ASN A 50 19.63 14.42 2.03
N LEU A 51 18.49 13.84 2.40
CA LEU A 51 18.48 12.49 2.94
C LEU A 51 18.18 11.53 1.79
N LEU A 52 19.25 10.96 1.24
CA LEU A 52 19.22 9.75 0.41
C LEU A 52 18.07 8.86 0.89
N LEU A 53 17.24 8.44 -0.07
CA LEU A 53 16.05 7.55 -0.12
C LEU A 53 15.91 6.38 0.89
N VAL A 54 16.82 6.30 1.86
CA VAL A 54 17.23 5.13 2.63
C VAL A 54 17.01 5.33 4.13
N ALA A 55 16.63 6.50 4.66
CA ALA A 55 16.74 6.73 6.11
C ALA A 55 15.45 6.99 6.88
N ASN A 56 14.34 7.34 6.22
CA ASN A 56 13.08 7.58 6.94
C ASN A 56 12.19 6.36 6.81
N GLY A 57 12.23 5.48 7.82
CA GLY A 57 11.24 4.42 7.95
C GLY A 57 9.83 4.99 7.89
N MET A 58 8.90 4.21 7.34
CA MET A 58 7.51 4.63 7.14
C MET A 58 6.92 5.17 8.46
N LYS A 59 6.77 6.50 8.57
CA LYS A 59 5.99 7.10 9.66
C LYS A 59 4.54 6.74 9.40
N ASN A 60 3.97 5.99 10.34
CA ASN A 60 2.70 5.30 10.20
C ASN A 60 1.60 6.19 9.56
N PRO A 61 1.26 5.96 8.28
CA PRO A 61 0.29 6.78 7.55
C PRO A 61 -1.16 6.40 7.86
N TYR A 62 -1.41 5.12 8.16
CA TYR A 62 -2.75 4.59 8.37
C TYR A 62 -2.90 4.14 9.82
N HIS A 63 -3.58 4.96 10.61
CA HIS A 63 -3.56 5.02 12.08
C HIS A 63 -3.90 3.72 12.83
N HIS A 64 -4.36 2.69 12.11
CA HIS A 64 -4.77 1.41 12.68
C HIS A 64 -3.84 0.24 12.37
N LEU A 65 -3.00 0.37 11.34
CA LEU A 65 -2.05 -0.68 10.96
C LEU A 65 -0.63 -0.29 11.38
N PHE A 66 0.20 -1.32 11.54
CA PHE A 66 1.61 -1.22 11.86
C PHE A 66 2.38 -1.87 10.72
N TYR A 67 3.59 -1.36 10.49
CA TYR A 67 4.47 -1.81 9.42
C TYR A 67 5.75 -2.36 10.02
N ALA A 68 6.21 -3.50 9.50
CA ALA A 68 7.48 -4.07 9.88
C ALA A 68 8.63 -3.14 9.49
N ASN A 69 9.77 -3.30 10.16
CA ASN A 69 10.99 -2.62 9.77
C ASN A 69 11.39 -2.98 8.33
N GLY A 70 11.80 -1.96 7.58
CA GLY A 70 12.20 -2.10 6.17
C GLY A 70 11.23 -1.50 5.17
N PHE A 71 10.03 -1.09 5.60
CA PHE A 71 9.14 -0.28 4.78
C PHE A 71 9.60 1.19 4.76
N THR A 72 9.67 1.76 3.56
CA THR A 72 9.94 3.17 3.30
C THR A 72 8.99 3.69 2.22
N TYR A 73 8.69 4.98 2.25
CA TYR A 73 8.07 5.65 1.12
C TYR A 73 9.11 5.97 0.08
N VAL A 74 8.72 5.88 -1.18
CA VAL A 74 9.56 6.34 -2.28
C VAL A 74 8.72 7.17 -3.24
N PRO A 75 9.11 8.43 -3.48
CA PRO A 75 8.42 9.27 -4.44
C PRO A 75 8.59 8.76 -5.87
N ASP A 76 7.57 8.98 -6.69
CA ASP A 76 7.50 8.65 -8.13
C ASP A 76 8.76 9.10 -8.91
N LYS A 77 9.40 10.21 -8.51
CA LYS A 77 10.62 10.73 -9.16
C LYS A 77 11.88 9.87 -9.00
N TRP A 78 11.90 8.90 -8.07
CA TRP A 78 13.09 8.12 -7.71
C TRP A 78 12.97 6.62 -8.01
N GLU A 79 11.83 6.19 -8.51
CA GLU A 79 11.56 4.78 -8.78
C GLU A 79 11.56 4.45 -10.27
N PRO A 80 11.90 3.20 -10.63
CA PRO A 80 11.64 2.73 -11.98
C PRO A 80 10.17 2.37 -12.22
N TYR A 81 9.41 2.08 -11.16
CA TYR A 81 7.99 1.81 -11.23
C TYR A 81 7.22 3.08 -10.86
N PRO A 82 6.46 3.68 -11.79
CA PRO A 82 5.64 4.81 -11.43
C PRO A 82 4.52 4.37 -10.50
N SER A 83 4.14 5.24 -9.56
CA SER A 83 3.05 4.95 -8.63
C SER A 83 1.71 4.85 -9.38
N ILE A 84 0.81 4.01 -8.87
CA ILE A 84 -0.58 3.91 -9.34
C ILE A 84 -1.36 5.11 -8.80
N SER A 85 -1.20 5.39 -7.51
CA SER A 85 -1.70 6.58 -6.84
C SER A 85 -0.51 7.48 -6.49
N GLN A 86 -0.62 8.77 -6.81
CA GLN A 86 0.48 9.71 -6.59
C GLN A 86 0.41 10.31 -5.18
N PRO A 87 1.56 10.61 -4.54
CA PRO A 87 2.90 10.69 -5.14
C PRO A 87 3.88 9.56 -4.81
N ASN A 88 3.52 8.56 -4.01
CA ASN A 88 4.49 7.62 -3.45
C ASN A 88 4.11 6.17 -3.74
N VAL A 89 5.08 5.27 -3.56
CA VAL A 89 4.82 3.86 -3.31
C VAL A 89 5.46 3.41 -2.00
N ALA A 90 5.03 2.27 -1.48
CA ALA A 90 5.73 1.57 -0.41
C ALA A 90 6.83 0.66 -0.99
N MET A 91 8.06 0.82 -0.51
CA MET A 91 9.16 -0.10 -0.82
C MET A 91 9.57 -0.88 0.43
N PHE A 92 9.77 -2.18 0.30
CA PHE A 92 10.30 -3.02 1.37
C PHE A 92 11.74 -3.47 1.07
N LEU A 93 12.64 -3.18 2.01
CA LEU A 93 14.07 -3.50 1.95
C LEU A 93 14.40 -4.71 2.84
N PRO A 94 14.47 -5.95 2.31
CA PRO A 94 14.60 -7.16 3.14
C PRO A 94 15.91 -7.26 3.92
N LEU A 95 17.00 -6.66 3.41
CA LEU A 95 18.34 -6.75 4.02
C LEU A 95 18.73 -5.49 4.79
N VAL A 96 18.31 -4.32 4.32
CA VAL A 96 18.66 -3.01 4.90
C VAL A 96 17.64 -2.59 5.98
N GLY A 97 16.43 -3.16 5.98
CA GLY A 97 15.38 -2.83 6.95
C GLY A 97 15.76 -3.05 8.42
N ARG A 98 16.70 -3.96 8.70
CA ARG A 98 17.25 -4.18 10.06
C ARG A 98 18.19 -3.08 10.55
N LEU A 99 18.69 -2.25 9.63
CA LEU A 99 19.61 -1.13 9.91
C LEU A 99 18.86 0.20 9.99
N LEU A 100 17.57 0.23 9.63
CA LEU A 100 16.72 1.42 9.76
C LEU A 100 16.33 1.62 11.23
N PRO A 101 16.08 2.88 11.66
CA PRO A 101 15.54 3.13 12.99
C PRO A 101 14.24 2.34 13.17
N ASN A 102 14.16 1.58 14.27
CA ASN A 102 12.95 0.82 14.59
C ASN A 102 11.75 1.78 14.62
N THR A 103 10.72 1.50 13.83
CA THR A 103 9.43 2.13 14.06
C THR A 103 8.87 1.58 15.39
N PRO A 104 8.06 2.36 16.14
CA PRO A 104 7.40 1.84 17.33
C PRO A 104 6.66 0.54 16.99
N PHE A 105 6.88 -0.51 17.81
CA PHE A 105 6.27 -1.83 17.65
C PHE A 105 6.72 -2.65 16.43
N ALA A 106 7.76 -2.25 15.69
CA ALA A 106 8.29 -3.08 14.59
C ALA A 106 8.73 -4.49 15.04
N GLY A 107 9.11 -4.65 16.31
CA GLY A 107 9.48 -5.94 16.90
C GLY A 107 8.30 -6.89 17.15
N THR A 108 7.05 -6.43 16.99
CA THR A 108 5.85 -7.26 17.12
C THR A 108 5.34 -7.79 15.78
N LEU A 109 6.02 -7.48 14.67
CA LEU A 109 5.66 -7.90 13.31
C LEU A 109 6.79 -8.72 12.69
N LEU A 110 6.44 -9.64 11.79
CA LEU A 110 7.40 -10.37 10.97
C LEU A 110 8.00 -9.45 9.89
N PRO A 111 9.23 -9.71 9.41
CA PRO A 111 9.82 -8.91 8.33
C PRO A 111 8.95 -8.90 7.06
N GLY A 112 8.61 -7.70 6.56
CA GLY A 112 7.75 -7.51 5.40
C GLY A 112 6.26 -7.66 5.70
N GLU A 113 5.88 -7.68 6.98
CA GLU A 113 4.51 -7.71 7.43
C GLU A 113 3.93 -6.31 7.65
N LEU A 114 2.65 -6.17 7.36
CA LEU A 114 1.81 -5.08 7.83
C LEU A 114 0.54 -5.65 8.47
N GLY A 115 0.05 -5.04 9.54
CA GLY A 115 -1.08 -5.60 10.28
C GLY A 115 -1.49 -4.85 11.53
N ALA A 116 -2.36 -5.46 12.32
CA ALA A 116 -2.86 -4.94 13.59
C ALA A 116 -1.78 -4.86 14.68
N GLY A 117 -0.65 -5.56 14.51
CA GLY A 117 0.52 -5.51 15.39
C GLY A 117 0.15 -5.80 16.86
N PRO A 118 0.47 -4.92 17.83
CA PRO A 118 0.09 -5.10 19.23
C PRO A 118 -1.42 -5.30 19.48
N ARG A 119 -2.26 -4.89 18.51
CA ARG A 119 -3.73 -5.01 18.57
C ARG A 119 -4.25 -6.26 17.85
N ALA A 120 -3.38 -7.19 17.44
CA ALA A 120 -3.76 -8.41 16.73
C ALA A 120 -4.82 -9.26 17.47
N SER A 121 -4.90 -9.18 18.80
CA SER A 121 -5.93 -9.86 19.59
C SER A 121 -7.35 -9.28 19.46
N VAL A 122 -7.49 -8.08 18.89
CA VAL A 122 -8.76 -7.34 18.80
C VAL A 122 -9.25 -7.35 17.35
N ASN A 123 -10.35 -8.05 17.09
CA ASN A 123 -10.88 -8.23 15.73
C ASN A 123 -11.36 -6.94 15.04
N ALA A 124 -11.52 -5.84 15.79
CA ALA A 124 -11.77 -4.52 15.21
C ALA A 124 -10.61 -4.07 14.32
N TYR A 125 -9.37 -4.54 14.52
CA TYR A 125 -8.25 -4.17 13.65
C TYR A 125 -7.95 -5.19 12.56
N TRP A 126 -8.80 -6.22 12.43
CA TRP A 126 -8.64 -7.24 11.40
C TRP A 126 -9.22 -6.77 10.07
N PHE A 127 -8.70 -7.32 9.00
CA PHE A 127 -9.03 -6.92 7.64
C PHE A 127 -9.14 -8.11 6.68
N ASN A 128 -9.82 -7.85 5.59
CA ASN A 128 -9.82 -8.64 4.37
C ASN A 128 -8.88 -7.95 3.38
N ALA A 129 -8.15 -8.71 2.59
CA ALA A 129 -7.30 -8.18 1.52
C ALA A 129 -7.77 -8.72 0.17
N HIS A 130 -7.78 -7.88 -0.87
CA HIS A 130 -8.36 -8.23 -2.17
C HIS A 130 -7.35 -8.19 -3.30
N SER A 131 -6.59 -7.10 -3.43
CA SER A 131 -5.54 -6.99 -4.43
C SER A 131 -4.54 -5.90 -4.03
N ALA A 132 -3.38 -5.90 -4.68
CA ALA A 132 -2.47 -4.75 -4.67
C ALA A 132 -1.62 -4.76 -5.94
N TYR A 133 -0.94 -3.66 -6.20
CA TYR A 133 0.00 -3.52 -7.30
C TYR A 133 1.42 -3.73 -6.80
N PHE A 134 2.22 -4.52 -7.52
CA PHE A 134 3.57 -4.88 -7.10
C PHE A 134 4.62 -4.68 -8.18
N GLY A 135 5.80 -4.21 -7.75
CA GLY A 135 7.04 -4.21 -8.51
C GLY A 135 8.08 -5.04 -7.77
N CYS A 136 9.08 -5.58 -8.49
CA CYS A 136 10.14 -6.34 -7.83
C CYS A 136 11.49 -6.19 -8.49
N GLY A 137 12.50 -6.02 -7.65
CA GLY A 137 13.87 -5.82 -8.06
C GLY A 137 14.04 -4.43 -8.67
N LEU A 138 15.12 -3.75 -8.29
CA LEU A 138 15.42 -2.47 -8.92
C LEU A 138 15.88 -2.74 -10.37
N ASN A 139 16.91 -3.54 -10.62
CA ASN A 139 17.40 -3.84 -11.98
C ASN A 139 17.54 -5.35 -12.23
N SER A 140 16.44 -6.09 -12.17
CA SER A 140 16.49 -7.54 -12.39
C SER A 140 16.25 -7.87 -13.87
N ILE A 141 17.03 -8.81 -14.42
CA ILE A 141 16.73 -9.48 -15.70
C ILE A 141 15.80 -10.69 -15.51
N THR A 142 15.64 -11.16 -14.26
CA THR A 142 14.83 -12.31 -13.90
C THR A 142 13.55 -11.87 -13.18
N PRO A 143 12.41 -12.53 -13.44
CA PRO A 143 11.20 -12.31 -12.65
C PRO A 143 11.44 -12.55 -11.15
N CYS A 144 10.51 -12.09 -10.34
CA CYS A 144 10.45 -12.44 -8.92
C CYS A 144 9.27 -13.32 -8.59
N THR A 145 9.45 -14.17 -7.58
CA THR A 145 8.34 -14.80 -6.88
C THR A 145 7.98 -13.93 -5.67
N LEU A 146 6.80 -13.31 -5.71
CA LEU A 146 6.20 -12.66 -4.56
C LEU A 146 5.44 -13.71 -3.75
N ARG A 147 5.88 -13.97 -2.52
CA ARG A 147 5.18 -14.81 -1.55
C ARG A 147 4.35 -13.91 -0.64
N ILE A 148 3.05 -14.13 -0.68
CA ILE A 148 2.05 -13.40 0.08
C ILE A 148 1.51 -14.35 1.15
N SER A 149 1.62 -13.95 2.41
CA SER A 149 1.25 -14.81 3.55
C SER A 149 0.28 -14.06 4.44
N GLY A 150 -0.91 -14.62 4.65
CA GLY A 150 -1.92 -14.06 5.53
C GLY A 150 -1.90 -14.73 6.89
N TYR A 151 -1.92 -13.92 7.94
CA TYR A 151 -1.87 -14.35 9.33
C TYR A 151 -3.14 -13.95 10.08
N ARG A 152 -3.52 -14.78 11.04
CA ARG A 152 -4.64 -14.52 11.93
C ARG A 152 -4.24 -14.81 13.36
N TYR A 153 -4.61 -13.93 14.28
CA TYR A 153 -4.36 -14.11 15.69
C TYR A 153 -5.17 -15.29 16.25
N ASP A 154 -4.46 -16.21 16.91
CA ASP A 154 -5.03 -17.34 17.63
C ASP A 154 -5.07 -17.01 19.13
N ALA A 155 -6.27 -16.99 19.71
CA ALA A 155 -6.47 -16.63 21.11
C ALA A 155 -5.96 -17.70 22.10
N VAL A 156 -5.82 -18.96 21.66
CA VAL A 156 -5.30 -20.06 22.48
C VAL A 156 -3.78 -19.99 22.52
N LEU A 157 -3.14 -19.82 21.36
CA LEU A 157 -1.69 -19.72 21.22
C LEU A 157 -1.15 -18.32 21.55
N LYS A 158 -2.02 -17.32 21.65
CA LYS A 158 -1.71 -15.90 21.91
C LYS A 158 -0.70 -15.32 20.93
N GLN A 159 -0.79 -15.74 19.67
CA GLN A 159 0.10 -15.32 18.60
C GLN A 159 -0.60 -15.42 17.25
N GLU A 160 -0.03 -14.75 16.25
CA GLU A 160 -0.50 -14.86 14.87
C GLU A 160 -0.04 -16.18 14.24
N VAL A 161 -0.96 -16.86 13.56
CA VAL A 161 -0.69 -18.11 12.84
C VAL A 161 -0.97 -17.93 11.36
N LEU A 162 -0.15 -18.57 10.52
CA LEU A 162 -0.32 -18.58 9.08
C LEU A 162 -1.64 -19.29 8.72
N VAL A 163 -2.54 -18.60 8.04
CA VAL A 163 -3.85 -19.15 7.63
C VAL A 163 -4.00 -19.29 6.12
N VAL A 164 -3.23 -18.52 5.35
CA VAL A 164 -3.26 -18.57 3.88
C VAL A 164 -1.89 -18.17 3.32
N GLN A 165 -1.51 -18.77 2.20
CA GLN A 165 -0.33 -18.35 1.46
C GLN A 165 -0.60 -18.46 -0.04
N GLN A 166 -0.14 -17.47 -0.80
CA GLN A 166 -0.23 -17.43 -2.26
C GLN A 166 1.10 -16.92 -2.82
N ASN A 167 1.50 -17.47 -3.95
CA ASN A 167 2.63 -16.96 -4.71
C ASN A 167 2.13 -16.26 -5.98
N ALA A 168 2.77 -15.16 -6.34
CA ALA A 168 2.59 -14.48 -7.62
C ALA A 168 3.95 -14.31 -8.31
N THR A 169 3.95 -14.33 -9.65
CA THR A 169 5.15 -14.02 -10.42
C THR A 169 5.08 -12.58 -10.88
N ILE A 170 6.07 -11.78 -10.46
CA ILE A 170 6.18 -10.38 -10.83
C ILE A 170 7.21 -10.26 -11.98
N PRO A 171 6.83 -9.70 -13.13
CA PRO A 171 7.74 -9.47 -14.25
C PRO A 171 8.95 -8.63 -13.85
N ALA A 172 10.08 -8.91 -14.50
CA ALA A 172 11.30 -8.14 -14.30
C ALA A 172 11.19 -6.76 -14.97
N CYS A 173 11.82 -5.75 -14.36
CA CYS A 173 11.94 -4.39 -14.92
C CYS A 173 13.31 -4.24 -15.59
N TRP A 174 13.37 -4.55 -16.90
CA TRP A 174 14.64 -4.55 -17.62
C TRP A 174 15.11 -3.13 -17.93
N GLY A 175 16.31 -2.78 -17.44
CA GLY A 175 16.96 -1.51 -17.75
C GLY A 175 16.20 -0.27 -17.24
N TYR A 176 15.25 -0.44 -16.33
CA TYR A 176 14.39 0.63 -15.81
C TYR A 176 13.50 1.32 -16.86
N VAL A 177 13.26 0.68 -18.01
CA VAL A 177 12.51 1.28 -19.12
C VAL A 177 11.05 0.83 -19.09
N ASN A 178 10.12 1.78 -19.02
CA ASN A 178 8.66 1.55 -19.09
C ASN A 178 8.15 0.50 -18.09
N CYS A 179 8.74 0.44 -16.90
CA CYS A 179 8.32 -0.52 -15.89
C CYS A 179 6.95 -0.12 -15.32
N ARG A 180 6.16 -1.13 -14.97
CA ARG A 180 4.79 -0.96 -14.47
C ARG A 180 4.54 -1.91 -13.32
N LEU A 181 3.87 -1.42 -12.30
CA LEU A 181 3.42 -2.29 -11.22
C LEU A 181 2.39 -3.28 -11.77
N THR A 182 2.47 -4.52 -11.30
CA THR A 182 1.60 -5.62 -11.71
C THR A 182 0.53 -5.82 -10.66
N GLN A 183 -0.74 -5.73 -11.04
CA GLN A 183 -1.84 -6.04 -10.14
C GLN A 183 -1.84 -7.53 -9.80
N VAL A 184 -1.90 -7.85 -8.52
CA VAL A 184 -2.03 -9.21 -8.01
C VAL A 184 -3.33 -9.32 -7.22
N PHE A 185 -4.21 -10.21 -7.67
CA PHE A 185 -5.44 -10.55 -6.95
C PHE A 185 -5.16 -11.64 -5.92
N PHE A 186 -5.64 -11.41 -4.71
CA PHE A 186 -5.50 -12.34 -3.60
C PHE A 186 -6.65 -13.35 -3.63
N SER A 187 -6.32 -14.60 -3.29
CA SER A 187 -7.33 -15.66 -3.16
C SER A 187 -8.35 -15.37 -2.04
N ASP A 188 -9.52 -16.01 -2.09
CA ASP A 188 -10.58 -15.82 -1.09
C ASP A 188 -10.17 -16.19 0.36
N GLY A 189 -9.03 -16.87 0.54
CA GLY A 189 -8.48 -17.16 1.86
C GLY A 189 -7.91 -15.95 2.60
N PHE A 190 -7.67 -14.83 1.93
CA PHE A 190 -7.16 -13.59 2.53
C PHE A 190 -8.27 -12.79 3.23
N ARG A 191 -8.89 -13.42 4.23
CA ARG A 191 -10.03 -12.89 5.01
C ARG A 191 -9.79 -13.05 6.51
N ALA A 192 -10.35 -12.13 7.29
CA ALA A 192 -10.24 -12.12 8.75
C ALA A 192 -8.77 -12.16 9.23
N LEU A 193 -7.90 -11.40 8.55
CA LEU A 193 -6.47 -11.35 8.83
C LEU A 193 -6.18 -10.32 9.90
N SER A 194 -5.27 -10.65 10.80
CA SER A 194 -4.65 -9.69 11.72
C SER A 194 -3.32 -9.16 11.18
N GLY A 195 -2.70 -9.88 10.23
CA GLY A 195 -1.45 -9.49 9.59
C GLY A 195 -1.33 -10.06 8.18
N ILE A 196 -0.61 -9.38 7.30
CA ILE A 196 -0.29 -9.83 5.95
C ILE A 196 1.17 -9.52 5.62
N GLN A 197 1.87 -10.49 5.06
CA GLN A 197 3.29 -10.40 4.76
C GLN A 197 3.54 -10.53 3.26
N PHE A 198 4.41 -9.66 2.77
CA PHE A 198 4.88 -9.64 1.40
C PHE A 198 6.39 -9.85 1.40
N ASN A 199 6.85 -10.93 0.78
CA ASN A 199 8.28 -11.15 0.56
C ASN A 199 8.53 -11.53 -0.89
N ALA A 200 9.44 -10.81 -1.53
CA ALA A 200 9.85 -11.12 -2.89
C ALA A 200 11.18 -11.87 -2.89
N TYR A 201 11.29 -12.83 -3.81
CA TYR A 201 12.48 -13.63 -4.03
C TYR A 201 12.81 -13.68 -5.51
N THR A 202 14.09 -13.78 -5.86
CA THR A 202 14.49 -14.08 -7.24
C THR A 202 13.87 -15.42 -7.65
N TYR A 203 13.21 -15.44 -8.81
CA TYR A 203 12.49 -16.61 -9.31
C TYR A 203 13.40 -17.84 -9.34
N ASN A 204 12.96 -18.93 -8.70
CA ASN A 204 13.68 -20.20 -8.54
C ASN A 204 15.05 -20.16 -7.85
N LEU A 205 15.53 -19.01 -7.37
CA LEU A 205 16.81 -18.90 -6.66
C LEU A 205 16.64 -18.63 -5.16
N GLY A 206 15.45 -18.17 -4.73
CA GLY A 206 15.15 -17.97 -3.30
C GLY A 206 15.91 -16.82 -2.63
N ILE A 207 16.59 -15.98 -3.42
CA ILE A 207 17.33 -14.82 -2.91
C ILE A 207 16.34 -13.70 -2.62
N PRO A 208 16.25 -13.16 -1.39
CA PRO A 208 15.36 -12.06 -1.06
C PRO A 208 15.62 -10.82 -1.93
N GLN A 209 14.54 -10.21 -2.42
CA GLN A 209 14.57 -9.02 -3.28
C GLN A 209 13.78 -7.88 -2.66
N VAL A 210 14.19 -6.66 -3.00
CA VAL A 210 13.37 -5.46 -2.78
C VAL A 210 12.09 -5.60 -3.59
N HIS A 211 10.97 -5.19 -3.00
CA HIS A 211 9.72 -5.05 -3.73
C HIS A 211 9.07 -3.72 -3.44
N MET A 212 8.26 -3.28 -4.39
CA MET A 212 7.42 -2.10 -4.29
C MET A 212 5.97 -2.54 -4.26
N MET A 213 5.14 -1.81 -3.54
CA MET A 213 3.73 -2.05 -3.43
C MET A 213 2.98 -0.71 -3.46
N ASP A 214 1.85 -0.72 -4.15
CA ASP A 214 0.94 0.40 -4.18
C ASP A 214 -0.51 -0.07 -4.25
N ASP A 215 -1.45 0.80 -3.90
CA ASP A 215 -2.90 0.59 -3.97
C ASP A 215 -3.34 -0.77 -3.37
N LEU A 216 -2.97 -1.01 -2.11
CA LEU A 216 -3.38 -2.23 -1.41
C LEU A 216 -4.86 -2.12 -1.01
N GLN A 217 -5.71 -2.84 -1.76
CA GLN A 217 -7.17 -2.86 -1.62
C GLN A 217 -7.60 -3.80 -0.50
N MET A 218 -8.31 -3.25 0.47
CA MET A 218 -8.67 -3.90 1.71
C MET A 218 -10.11 -3.58 2.13
N GLU A 219 -10.57 -4.31 3.13
CA GLU A 219 -11.85 -4.07 3.79
C GLU A 219 -11.70 -4.40 5.28
N TRP A 220 -12.37 -3.64 6.14
CA TRP A 220 -12.45 -3.99 7.55
C TRP A 220 -13.24 -5.28 7.75
N TYR A 221 -12.61 -6.30 8.37
CA TYR A 221 -13.27 -7.60 8.60
C TYR A 221 -14.47 -7.46 9.54
N ASN A 222 -14.27 -6.77 10.67
CA ASN A 222 -15.37 -6.43 11.57
C ASN A 222 -15.98 -5.09 11.15
N ASN A 223 -17.00 -5.16 10.31
CA ASN A 223 -17.65 -3.99 9.72
C ASN A 223 -18.79 -3.40 10.58
N THR A 224 -18.84 -3.72 11.88
CA THR A 224 -19.87 -3.17 12.78
C THR A 224 -19.56 -1.73 13.18
N CYS A 225 -20.61 -0.98 13.49
CA CYS A 225 -20.52 0.38 14.01
C CYS A 225 -19.66 0.49 15.29
N SER A 226 -19.76 -0.49 16.18
CA SER A 226 -18.96 -0.54 17.40
C SER A 226 -17.46 -0.73 17.11
N ALA A 227 -17.12 -1.54 16.10
CA ALA A 227 -15.73 -1.74 15.69
C ALA A 227 -15.14 -0.49 15.03
N GLY A 228 -15.93 0.21 14.20
CA GLY A 228 -15.48 1.46 13.59
C GLY A 228 -15.27 2.60 14.59
N ILE A 229 -16.11 2.70 15.63
CA ILE A 229 -15.89 3.65 16.74
C ILE A 229 -14.61 3.31 17.52
N LEU A 230 -14.34 2.02 17.77
CA LEU A 230 -13.11 1.59 18.45
C LEU A 230 -11.84 1.98 17.69
N ARG A 231 -11.90 2.07 16.36
CA ARG A 231 -10.79 2.56 15.54
C ARG A 231 -10.55 4.05 15.82
N ILE A 232 -11.59 4.88 15.85
CA ILE A 232 -11.47 6.33 16.12
C ILE A 232 -11.11 6.65 17.59
N GLY A 233 -11.45 5.80 18.54
CA GLY A 233 -11.32 6.09 19.98
C GLY A 233 -9.92 5.95 20.61
N HIS A 234 -8.91 5.46 19.87
CA HIS A 234 -7.59 5.14 20.42
C HIS A 234 -6.46 5.77 19.60
N TRP A 235 -6.09 6.99 19.97
CA TRP A 235 -4.92 7.75 19.50
C TRP A 235 -3.87 7.86 20.59
#